data_AF-A0A532C6T3-F1
#
_entry.id   AF-A0A532C6T3-F1
#
_cell.length_a   1.000
_cell.length_b   1.000
_cell.length_c   1.000
_cell.angle_alpha   90.00
_cell.angle_beta   90.00
_cell.angle_gamma   90.00
#
_symmetry.space_group_name_H-M   'P 1'
#
loop_
_entity.id
_entity.type
_entity.pdbx_description
1 polymer ?
#
loop_
_entity_poly.entity_id
_entity_poly.type
_entity_poly.pdbx_seq_one_letter_code
_entity_poly.pdbx_strand_id
1 'polypeptide(L)'
;METTEKRQRGRPRAFNGPSEAASVQSLDRALRILAIVADGSGLSLSEIAANSGLPASTAYRMLTTLENHGMVEFDGTDQLWS
;
A
#
# COMPACT_ATOMS: atom_id res chain seq x y z
N MET A 1 -47.63 0.88 17.12
CA MET A 1 -46.20 0.69 17.42
C MET A 1 -45.49 0.50 16.09
N GLU A 2 -44.92 1.57 15.53
CA GLU A 2 -44.18 1.50 14.28
C GLU A 2 -42.75 1.03 14.56
N THR A 3 -42.39 -0.16 14.07
CA THR A 3 -41.02 -0.67 14.12
C THR A 3 -40.21 -0.01 13.01
N THR A 4 -39.35 0.94 13.39
CA THR A 4 -38.41 1.59 12.47
C THR A 4 -37.27 0.62 12.14
N GLU A 5 -37.27 0.07 10.92
CA GLU A 5 -36.22 -0.81 10.45
C GLU A 5 -34.92 -0.02 10.22
N LYS A 6 -33.91 -0.28 11.05
CA LYS A 6 -32.62 0.42 11.06
C LYS A 6 -31.81 -0.01 9.83
N ARG A 7 -31.76 0.86 8.80
CA ARG A 7 -30.95 0.66 7.58
C ARG A 7 -29.52 0.23 7.93
N GLN A 8 -29.17 -1.02 7.66
CA GLN A 8 -27.81 -1.52 7.83
C GLN A 8 -26.88 -0.76 6.87
N ARG A 9 -25.90 -0.05 7.43
CA ARG A 9 -24.84 0.60 6.67
C ARG A 9 -23.80 -0.44 6.27
N GLY A 10 -23.68 -0.70 4.97
CA GLY A 10 -22.64 -1.51 4.37
C GLY A 10 -23.13 -2.24 3.12
N ARG A 11 -22.30 -2.28 2.08
CA ARG A 11 -22.54 -3.15 0.92
C ARG A 11 -22.46 -4.61 1.42
N PRO A 12 -23.48 -5.46 1.20
CA PRO A 12 -23.39 -6.86 1.57
C PRO A 12 -22.16 -7.48 0.89
N ARG A 13 -21.25 -8.05 1.69
CA ARG A 13 -20.08 -8.78 1.15
C ARG A 13 -20.65 -9.98 0.39
N ALA A 14 -20.52 -9.98 -0.94
CA ALA A 14 -20.89 -11.13 -1.75
C ALA A 14 -20.06 -12.33 -1.29
N PHE A 15 -20.75 -13.42 -0.92
CA PHE A 15 -20.14 -14.60 -0.28
C PHE A 15 -19.37 -15.49 -1.27
N ASN A 16 -19.49 -15.24 -2.57
CA ASN A 16 -18.87 -16.03 -3.64
C ASN A 16 -18.04 -15.13 -4.57
N GLY A 17 -16.79 -14.88 -4.19
CA GLY A 17 -15.75 -14.37 -5.10
C GLY A 17 -14.76 -15.48 -5.44
N PRO A 18 -14.07 -15.44 -6.60
CA PRO A 18 -13.14 -16.49 -7.02
C PRO A 18 -12.10 -16.76 -5.93
N SER A 19 -11.90 -18.04 -5.60
CA SER A 19 -10.81 -18.52 -4.75
C SER A 19 -9.49 -18.54 -5.54
N GLU A 20 -9.07 -17.42 -6.10
CA GLU A 20 -7.62 -17.22 -6.27
C GLU A 20 -7.04 -17.12 -4.86
N ALA A 21 -5.97 -17.85 -4.57
CA ALA A 21 -5.34 -17.89 -3.26
C ALA A 21 -5.31 -16.48 -2.66
N ALA A 22 -5.92 -16.31 -1.48
CA ALA A 22 -6.16 -15.00 -0.87
C ALA A 22 -4.82 -14.33 -0.51
N SER A 23 -4.17 -13.71 -1.49
CA SER A 23 -2.94 -12.99 -1.28
C SER A 23 -3.24 -11.74 -0.46
N VAL A 24 -2.31 -11.42 0.44
CA VAL A 24 -2.42 -10.20 1.23
C VAL A 24 -2.00 -9.05 0.31
N GLN A 25 -2.97 -8.44 -0.36
CA GLN A 25 -2.73 -7.42 -1.38
C GLN A 25 -1.83 -6.25 -0.91
N SER A 26 -1.84 -5.93 0.39
CA SER A 26 -0.92 -4.92 0.95
C SER A 26 0.54 -5.39 0.96
N LEU A 27 0.77 -6.68 1.20
CA LEU A 27 2.10 -7.28 1.15
C LEU A 27 2.61 -7.31 -0.30
N ASP A 28 1.77 -7.72 -1.26
CA ASP A 28 2.15 -7.72 -2.68
C ASP A 28 2.59 -6.33 -3.17
N ARG A 29 1.85 -5.29 -2.76
CA ARG A 29 2.20 -3.89 -3.06
C ARG A 29 3.50 -3.47 -2.40
N ALA A 30 3.72 -3.83 -1.14
CA ALA A 30 4.94 -3.49 -0.41
C ALA A 30 6.17 -4.16 -1.05
N LEU A 31 6.06 -5.43 -1.44
CA LEU A 31 7.12 -6.15 -2.16
C LEU A 31 7.41 -5.52 -3.53
N ARG A 32 6.39 -5.03 -4.23
CA ARG A 32 6.58 -4.29 -5.48
C ARG A 32 7.32 -2.96 -5.27
N ILE A 33 6.99 -2.22 -4.21
CA ILE A 33 7.73 -1.00 -3.84
C ILE A 33 9.20 -1.33 -3.54
N LEU A 34 9.45 -2.38 -2.75
CA LEU A 34 10.80 -2.80 -2.39
C LEU A 34 11.64 -3.11 -3.65
N ALA A 35 11.06 -3.80 -4.63
CA ALA A 35 11.72 -4.07 -5.90
C ALA A 35 12.03 -2.79 -6.70
N ILE A 36 11.15 -1.79 -6.67
CA ILE A 36 11.36 -0.49 -7.35
C ILE A 36 12.50 0.29 -6.68
N VAL A 37 12.52 0.32 -5.35
CA VAL A 37 13.56 1.03 -4.59
C VAL A 37 14.92 0.38 -4.82
N ALA A 38 14.99 -0.95 -4.78
CA ALA A 38 16.23 -1.71 -4.96
C ALA A 38 16.85 -1.60 -6.37
N ASP A 39 16.07 -1.26 -7.40
CA ASP A 39 16.57 -1.08 -8.78
C ASP A 39 17.19 0.32 -9.00
N GLY A 40 16.85 1.28 -8.14
CA GLY A 40 17.33 2.67 -8.23
C GLY A 40 18.53 2.96 -7.32
N SER A 41 19.25 4.05 -7.61
CA SER A 41 20.30 4.60 -6.74
C SER A 41 19.76 5.69 -5.81
N GLY A 42 18.52 5.53 -5.34
CA GLY A 42 17.75 6.58 -4.65
C GLY A 42 16.61 7.12 -5.52
N LEU A 43 15.38 7.10 -4.99
CA LEU A 43 14.18 7.60 -5.68
C LEU A 43 13.34 8.50 -4.76
N SER A 44 12.76 9.55 -5.32
CA SER A 44 11.80 10.36 -4.58
C SER A 44 10.48 9.61 -4.36
N LEU A 45 9.70 10.02 -3.36
CA LEU A 45 8.37 9.47 -3.10
C LEU A 45 7.45 9.53 -4.35
N SER A 46 7.54 10.61 -5.12
CA SER A 46 6.73 10.82 -6.32
C SER A 46 7.07 9.82 -7.42
N GLU A 47 8.36 9.53 -7.62
CA GLU A 47 8.83 8.54 -8.60
C GLU A 47 8.41 7.13 -8.19
N ILE A 48 8.55 6.79 -6.91
CA ILE A 48 8.09 5.49 -6.38
C ILE A 48 6.58 5.33 -6.55
N ALA A 49 5.81 6.37 -6.26
CA ALA A 49 4.35 6.38 -6.45
C ALA A 49 3.97 6.16 -7.92
N ALA A 50 4.64 6.87 -8.84
CA ALA A 50 4.43 6.72 -10.28
C ALA A 50 4.78 5.30 -10.77
N ASN A 51 5.95 4.77 -10.39
CA ASN A 51 6.45 3.46 -10.82
C ASN A 51 5.62 2.31 -10.22
N SER A 52 5.13 2.46 -8.99
CA SER A 52 4.27 1.46 -8.34
C SER A 52 2.80 1.57 -8.74
N GLY A 53 2.39 2.66 -9.38
CA GLY A 53 0.99 2.96 -9.71
C GLY A 53 0.12 3.16 -8.47
N LEU A 54 0.72 3.56 -7.34
CA LEU A 54 0.03 3.77 -6.08
C LEU A 54 -0.11 5.27 -5.79
N PRO A 55 -1.17 5.68 -5.07
CA PRO A 55 -1.22 7.04 -4.52
C PRO A 55 -0.02 7.30 -3.61
N ALA A 56 0.54 8.51 -3.69
CA ALA A 56 1.72 8.88 -2.89
C ALA A 56 1.54 8.63 -1.38
N SER A 57 0.35 8.89 -0.83
CA SER A 57 0.04 8.61 0.58
C SER A 57 0.08 7.12 0.94
N THR A 58 -0.23 6.24 -0.02
CA THR A 58 -0.17 4.79 0.16
C THR A 58 1.28 4.30 0.05
N ALA A 59 2.01 4.79 -0.96
CA ALA A 59 3.44 4.48 -1.12
C ALA A 59 4.24 4.92 0.12
N TYR A 60 3.99 6.13 0.61
CA TYR A 60 4.65 6.67 1.81
C TYR A 60 4.44 5.78 3.03
N ARG A 61 3.18 5.37 3.32
CA ARG A 61 2.90 4.48 4.47
C ARG A 61 3.62 3.13 4.36
N MET A 62 3.73 2.59 3.15
CA MET A 62 4.45 1.34 2.91
C MET A 62 5.95 1.53 3.10
N LEU A 63 6.53 2.60 2.54
CA LEU A 63 7.95 2.95 2.70
C LEU A 63 8.32 3.14 4.18
N THR A 64 7.55 3.93 4.94
CA THR A 64 7.76 4.07 6.39
C THR A 64 7.66 2.74 7.13
N THR A 65 6.76 1.84 6.70
CA THR A 65 6.67 0.50 7.31
C THR A 65 7.92 -0.32 7.01
N LEU A 66 8.38 -0.31 5.76
CA LEU A 66 9.59 -1.02 5.33
C LEU A 66 10.85 -0.47 6.02
N GLU A 67 10.93 0.86 6.19
CA GLU A 67 11.99 1.56 6.91
C GLU A 67 12.05 1.16 8.38
N ASN A 68 10.90 1.10 9.06
CA ASN A 68 10.82 0.60 10.44
C ASN A 68 11.30 -0.86 10.59
N HIS A 69 11.29 -1.63 9.49
CA HIS A 69 11.81 -2.99 9.43
C HIS A 69 13.25 -3.07 8.87
N GLY A 70 13.90 -1.94 8.59
CA GLY A 70 15.27 -1.87 8.08
C GLY A 70 15.43 -2.40 6.66
N MET A 71 14.36 -2.39 5.85
CA MET A 71 14.38 -2.89 4.48
C MET A 71 14.66 -1.80 3.44
N VAL A 72 14.41 -0.53 3.79
CA VAL A 72 14.70 0.67 3.02
C VAL A 72 15.15 1.77 3.98
N GLU A 73 15.77 2.82 3.47
CA GLU A 73 16.21 4.01 4.21
C GLU A 73 15.71 5.27 3.50
N PHE A 74 15.40 6.32 4.28
CA PHE A 74 15.12 7.65 3.76
C PHE A 74 16.28 8.60 4.04
N ASP A 75 16.88 9.13 2.99
CA ASP A 75 17.84 10.24 3.10
C ASP A 75 17.08 11.57 3.21
N GLY A 76 17.11 12.17 4.39
CA GLY A 76 16.49 13.47 4.65
C GLY A 76 17.17 14.66 3.96
N THR A 77 18.41 14.51 3.49
CA THR A 77 19.16 15.56 2.79
C THR A 77 18.72 15.65 1.33
N ASP A 78 18.74 14.52 0.64
CA ASP A 78 18.40 14.44 -0.79
C ASP A 78 16.91 14.15 -1.02
N GLN A 79 16.16 13.84 0.04
CA GLN A 79 14.75 13.43 0.01
C GLN A 79 14.50 12.18 -0.87
N LEU A 80 15.44 11.25 -0.82
CA LEU A 80 15.41 10.01 -1.59
C LEU A 80 15.24 8.80 -0.69
N TRP A 81 14.62 7.77 -1.25
CA TRP A 81 14.49 6.44 -0.65
C TRP A 81 15.43 5.46 -1.36
N SER A 82 16.13 4.63 -0.59
CA SER A 82 17.06 3.59 -1.05
C SER A 82 16.92 2.29 -0.29
#